data_AF-A0AAU4Q784-F1
#
_entry.id   AF-A0AAU4Q784-F1
#
_cell.length_a   1.000
_cell.length_b   1.000
_cell.length_c   1.000
_cell.angle_alpha   90.00
_cell.angle_beta   90.00
_cell.angle_gamma   90.00
#
_symmetry.space_group_name_H-M   'P 1'
#
loop_
_entity.id
_entity.type
_entity.pdbx_description
1 polymer ?
#
loop_
_entity_poly.entity_id
_entity_poly.type
_entity_poly.pdbx_seq_one_letter_code
_entity_poly.pdbx_strand_id
1 'polypeptide(L)'
;MKTRTDYRTELVPHTVGGKTRMVPAQVEIHTPIPPRDWDQLAINAVTGLVTVLVLVCVVWSTVSIGDLLARVVVEPAAYGAAAVFDLAWIALMIIEWLARYTPARAHKARAGGYVALAVAMGAVGTHGWIAGDPAIGIIGAVVSGLAKGTWTILLDYQATPLDARTAAFLEQELSEAGAELSRIPVARRVNRARALMEGERRALAADSGSADPDRPDDEEDDPDPNVVPINPGVPTLKDAVRTAWDSGIQDRDSVARYVGKATGKAPSPETVERYLRALRVGA
;
A
#
# COMPACT_ATOMS: atom_id res chain seq x y z
N MET A 1 -44.49 -6.07 -15.35
CA MET A 1 -43.26 -6.02 -14.50
C MET A 1 -42.41 -7.23 -14.87
N LYS A 2 -41.17 -7.05 -15.33
CA LYS A 2 -40.35 -8.18 -15.82
C LYS A 2 -39.72 -8.90 -14.63
N THR A 3 -39.95 -10.20 -14.50
CA THR A 3 -39.39 -11.03 -13.43
C THR A 3 -38.29 -11.93 -13.97
N ARG A 4 -37.31 -12.26 -13.13
CA ARG A 4 -36.32 -13.31 -13.38
C ARG A 4 -36.72 -14.50 -12.53
N THR A 5 -36.83 -15.67 -13.17
CA THR A 5 -37.02 -16.93 -12.46
C THR A 5 -35.68 -17.39 -11.91
N ASP A 6 -35.58 -17.49 -10.58
CA ASP A 6 -34.47 -18.10 -9.87
C ASP A 6 -34.96 -19.40 -9.21
N TYR A 7 -34.24 -20.51 -9.38
CA TYR A 7 -34.57 -21.79 -8.74
C TYR A 7 -33.80 -21.92 -7.42
N ARG A 8 -34.51 -22.13 -6.31
CA ARG A 8 -33.90 -22.38 -5.00
C ARG A 8 -34.33 -23.74 -4.49
N THR A 9 -33.37 -24.55 -4.06
CA THR A 9 -33.66 -25.82 -3.37
C THR A 9 -34.03 -25.51 -1.92
N GLU A 10 -35.29 -25.72 -1.57
CA GLU A 10 -35.78 -25.59 -0.20
C GLU A 10 -36.34 -26.94 0.25
N LEU A 11 -36.20 -27.24 1.55
CA LEU A 11 -36.81 -28.44 2.13
C LEU A 11 -38.30 -28.18 2.29
N VAL A 12 -39.12 -28.84 1.49
CA VAL A 12 -40.58 -28.71 1.51
C VAL A 12 -41.18 -29.98 2.10
N PRO A 13 -42.19 -29.87 2.99
CA PRO A 13 -42.88 -31.05 3.51
C PRO A 13 -43.61 -31.77 2.37
N HIS A 14 -43.25 -33.04 2.15
CA HIS A 14 -43.87 -33.92 1.17
C HIS A 14 -44.45 -35.15 1.87
N THR A 15 -45.76 -35.38 1.69
CA THR A 15 -46.49 -36.45 2.37
C THR A 15 -46.90 -37.52 1.37
N VAL A 16 -46.42 -38.74 1.60
CA VAL A 16 -46.81 -39.93 0.80
C VAL A 16 -47.27 -41.01 1.76
N GLY A 17 -48.50 -41.51 1.57
CA GLY A 17 -49.07 -42.58 2.42
C GLY A 17 -49.15 -42.22 3.91
N GLY A 18 -49.47 -40.97 4.24
CA GLY A 18 -49.65 -40.51 5.63
C GLY A 18 -48.35 -40.22 6.41
N LYS A 19 -47.16 -40.40 5.79
CA LYS A 19 -45.88 -40.02 6.40
C LYS A 19 -45.34 -38.76 5.74
N THR A 20 -45.17 -37.68 6.50
CA THR A 20 -44.58 -36.41 6.03
C THR A 20 -43.07 -36.47 6.20
N ARG A 21 -42.31 -36.17 5.13
CA ARG A 21 -40.85 -36.01 5.18
C ARG A 21 -40.46 -34.70 4.50
N MET A 22 -39.43 -34.05 5.02
CA MET A 22 -38.83 -32.89 4.37
C MET A 22 -37.99 -33.38 3.19
N VAL A 23 -38.40 -33.05 1.97
CA VAL A 23 -37.71 -33.44 0.74
C VAL A 23 -37.20 -32.16 0.07
N PRO A 24 -35.96 -32.14 -0.45
CA PRO A 24 -35.48 -31.00 -1.24
C PRO A 24 -36.34 -30.87 -2.49
N ALA A 25 -37.07 -29.76 -2.59
CA ALA A 25 -37.84 -29.39 -3.76
C ALA A 25 -37.25 -28.13 -4.38
N GLN A 26 -37.23 -28.07 -5.72
CA GLN A 26 -36.88 -26.83 -6.40
C GLN A 26 -38.11 -25.93 -6.40
N VAL A 27 -38.03 -24.82 -5.66
CA VAL A 27 -39.05 -23.78 -5.64
C VAL A 27 -38.66 -22.71 -6.65
N GLU A 28 -39.61 -22.38 -7.53
CA GLU A 28 -39.48 -21.29 -8.48
C GLU A 28 -39.75 -19.96 -7.75
N ILE A 29 -38.74 -19.09 -7.68
CA ILE A 29 -38.88 -17.76 -7.09
C ILE A 29 -38.83 -16.74 -8.23
N HIS A 30 -39.90 -15.98 -8.39
CA HIS A 30 -39.95 -14.87 -9.34
C HIS A 30 -39.42 -13.59 -8.68
N THR A 31 -38.13 -13.32 -8.87
CA THR A 31 -37.50 -12.08 -8.39
C THR A 31 -37.80 -10.95 -9.36
N PRO A 32 -38.33 -9.79 -8.90
CA PRO A 32 -38.53 -8.64 -9.78
C PRO A 32 -37.18 -8.12 -10.28
N ILE A 33 -37.04 -7.93 -11.60
CA ILE A 33 -35.83 -7.34 -12.18
C ILE A 33 -35.91 -5.83 -11.93
N PRO A 34 -34.91 -5.21 -11.27
CA PRO A 34 -34.89 -3.77 -11.13
C PRO A 34 -34.88 -3.11 -12.53
N PRO A 35 -35.62 -2.01 -12.72
CA PRO A 35 -35.61 -1.30 -14.00
C PRO A 35 -34.18 -0.88 -14.36
N ARG A 36 -33.91 -0.79 -15.67
CA ARG A 36 -32.59 -0.42 -16.17
C ARG A 36 -32.26 1.00 -15.70
N ASP A 37 -31.09 1.15 -15.07
CA ASP A 37 -30.61 2.43 -14.56
C ASP A 37 -30.03 3.26 -15.73
N TRP A 38 -30.90 4.07 -16.34
CA TRP A 38 -30.54 4.95 -17.44
C TRP A 38 -29.58 6.06 -17.02
N ASP A 39 -29.66 6.49 -15.76
CA ASP A 39 -28.81 7.53 -15.21
C ASP A 39 -27.37 7.01 -15.06
N GLN A 40 -27.20 5.80 -14.54
CA GLN A 40 -25.88 5.16 -14.49
C GLN A 40 -25.31 4.92 -15.88
N LEU A 41 -26.14 4.57 -16.87
CA LEU A 41 -25.69 4.41 -18.25
C LEU A 41 -25.21 5.77 -18.83
N ALA A 42 -25.94 6.85 -18.57
CA ALA A 42 -25.56 8.19 -19.00
C ALA A 42 -24.24 8.64 -18.36
N ILE A 43 -24.07 8.44 -17.05
CA ILE A 43 -22.82 8.77 -16.34
C ILE A 43 -21.65 7.97 -16.90
N ASN A 44 -21.83 6.68 -17.16
CA ASN A 44 -20.79 5.84 -17.76
C ASN A 44 -20.43 6.31 -19.18
N ALA A 45 -21.41 6.71 -19.98
CA ALA A 45 -21.19 7.23 -21.33
C ALA A 45 -20.42 8.57 -21.30
N VAL A 46 -20.82 9.50 -20.43
CA VAL A 46 -20.11 10.78 -20.23
C VAL A 46 -18.70 10.52 -19.74
N THR A 47 -18.51 9.62 -18.79
CA THR A 47 -17.18 9.23 -18.28
C THR A 47 -16.30 8.67 -19.38
N GLY A 48 -16.83 7.79 -20.23
CA GLY A 48 -16.11 7.28 -21.39
C GLY A 48 -15.70 8.40 -22.35
N LEU A 49 -16.61 9.32 -22.67
CA LEU A 49 -16.35 10.44 -23.58
C LEU A 49 -15.26 11.37 -23.05
N VAL A 50 -15.35 11.77 -21.77
CA VAL A 50 -14.35 12.65 -21.14
C VAL A 50 -13.00 11.95 -21.03
N THR A 51 -12.99 10.64 -20.76
CA THR A 51 -11.74 9.85 -20.74
C THR A 51 -11.03 9.90 -22.10
N VAL A 52 -11.78 9.66 -23.20
CA VAL A 52 -11.22 9.74 -24.56
C VAL A 52 -10.69 11.15 -24.85
N LEU A 53 -11.46 12.18 -24.48
CA LEU A 53 -11.05 13.58 -24.65
C LEU A 53 -9.73 13.89 -23.92
N VAL A 54 -9.58 13.44 -22.67
CA VAL A 54 -8.34 13.61 -21.90
C VAL A 54 -7.19 12.85 -22.54
N LEU A 55 -7.37 11.62 -23.00
CA LEU A 55 -6.32 10.83 -23.66
C LEU A 55 -5.79 11.52 -24.92
N VAL A 56 -6.70 12.02 -25.77
CA VAL A 56 -6.31 12.79 -26.97
C VAL A 56 -5.54 14.05 -26.56
N CYS A 57 -6.00 14.74 -25.51
CA CYS A 57 -5.31 15.92 -24.98
C CYS A 57 -3.91 15.62 -24.45
N VAL A 58 -3.72 14.51 -23.73
CA VAL A 58 -2.42 14.09 -23.19
C VAL A 58 -1.45 13.79 -24.32
N VAL A 59 -1.88 13.08 -25.36
CA VAL A 59 -1.03 12.81 -26.54
C VAL A 59 -0.63 14.12 -27.21
N TRP A 60 -1.59 15.03 -27.42
CA TRP A 60 -1.32 16.33 -28.03
C TRP A 60 -0.35 17.19 -27.20
N SER A 61 -0.56 17.30 -25.88
CA SER A 61 0.35 18.06 -25.00
C SER A 61 1.73 17.41 -24.94
N THR A 62 1.81 16.08 -24.92
CA THR A 62 3.10 15.37 -24.90
C THR A 62 3.89 15.67 -26.18
N VAL A 63 3.25 15.65 -27.35
CA VAL A 63 3.91 15.99 -28.62
C VAL A 63 4.35 17.45 -28.64
N SER A 64 3.46 18.37 -28.30
CA SER A 64 3.76 19.81 -28.31
C SER A 64 4.88 20.21 -27.35
N ILE A 65 4.87 19.67 -26.12
CA ILE A 65 5.92 19.92 -25.12
C ILE A 65 7.22 19.20 -25.52
N GLY A 66 7.11 17.97 -26.05
CA GLY A 66 8.25 17.17 -26.53
C GLY A 66 9.03 17.90 -27.61
N ASP A 67 8.34 18.43 -28.63
CA ASP A 67 8.96 19.20 -29.71
C ASP A 67 9.60 20.50 -29.23
N LEU A 68 9.04 21.13 -28.18
CA LEU A 68 9.65 22.30 -27.56
C LEU A 68 10.96 21.94 -26.86
N LEU A 69 10.96 20.84 -26.09
CA LEU A 69 12.12 20.38 -25.34
C LEU A 69 13.20 19.75 -26.23
N ALA A 70 12.82 19.15 -27.35
CA ALA A 70 13.74 18.54 -28.33
C ALA A 70 14.70 19.56 -28.96
N ARG A 71 14.42 20.86 -28.81
CA ARG A 71 15.32 21.95 -29.21
C ARG A 71 16.56 22.07 -28.31
N VAL A 72 16.50 21.51 -27.09
CA VAL A 72 17.53 21.67 -26.06
C VAL A 72 18.12 20.32 -25.64
N VAL A 73 17.32 19.25 -25.67
CA VAL A 73 17.74 17.90 -25.27
C VAL A 73 17.48 16.89 -26.38
N VAL A 74 18.11 15.70 -26.29
CA VAL A 74 17.89 14.62 -27.24
C VAL A 74 16.42 14.21 -27.30
N GLU A 75 15.93 13.95 -28.50
CA GLU A 75 14.50 13.74 -28.80
C GLU A 75 13.82 12.73 -27.86
N PRO A 76 14.36 11.52 -27.58
CA PRO A 76 13.70 10.59 -26.68
C PRO A 76 13.54 11.12 -25.24
N ALA A 77 14.53 11.88 -24.76
CA ALA A 77 14.49 12.48 -23.42
C ALA A 77 13.47 13.64 -23.35
N ALA A 78 13.30 14.38 -24.45
CA ALA A 78 12.33 15.46 -24.57
C ALA A 78 10.89 14.96 -24.40
N TYR A 79 10.51 13.92 -25.14
CA TYR A 79 9.18 13.30 -25.05
C TYR A 79 8.96 12.60 -23.70
N GLY A 80 9.99 11.99 -23.13
CA GLY A 80 9.94 11.43 -21.78
C GLY A 80 9.66 12.50 -20.72
N ALA A 81 10.36 13.65 -20.79
CA ALA A 81 10.13 14.77 -19.90
C ALA A 81 8.75 15.43 -20.11
N ALA A 82 8.27 15.49 -21.36
CA ALA A 82 6.94 15.99 -21.67
C ALA A 82 5.83 15.14 -21.02
N ALA A 83 5.95 13.82 -21.05
CA ALA A 83 4.99 12.91 -20.41
C ALA A 83 4.89 13.10 -18.89
N VAL A 84 5.97 13.53 -18.22
CA VAL A 84 5.98 13.79 -16.77
C VAL A 84 4.98 14.88 -16.38
N PHE A 85 4.73 15.88 -17.24
CA PHE A 85 3.75 16.94 -16.94
C PHE A 85 2.33 16.39 -16.80
N ASP A 86 1.89 15.59 -17.77
CA ASP A 86 0.57 14.97 -17.74
C ASP A 86 0.47 13.91 -16.63
N LEU A 87 1.52 13.12 -16.39
CA LEU A 87 1.56 12.15 -15.29
C LEU A 87 1.49 12.82 -13.92
N ALA A 88 2.18 13.94 -13.72
CA ALA A 88 2.11 14.72 -12.48
C ALA A 88 0.69 15.25 -12.26
N TRP A 89 0.04 15.78 -13.30
CA TRP A 89 -1.36 16.23 -13.23
C TRP A 89 -2.31 15.06 -12.89
N ILE A 90 -2.18 13.91 -13.57
CA ILE A 90 -2.98 12.71 -13.30
C ILE A 90 -2.78 12.22 -11.86
N ALA A 91 -1.54 12.19 -11.37
CA ALA A 91 -1.24 11.79 -9.99
C ALA A 91 -1.92 12.71 -8.98
N LEU A 92 -1.93 14.02 -9.23
CA LEU A 92 -2.63 14.98 -8.37
C LEU A 92 -4.14 14.77 -8.39
N MET A 93 -4.75 14.47 -9.54
CA MET A 93 -6.17 14.12 -9.64
C MET A 93 -6.50 12.81 -8.90
N ILE A 94 -5.63 11.80 -8.97
CA ILE A 94 -5.80 10.56 -8.21
C ILE A 94 -5.74 10.84 -6.71
N ILE A 95 -4.78 11.65 -6.24
CA ILE A 95 -4.67 12.01 -4.82
C ILE A 95 -5.90 12.81 -4.38
N GLU A 96 -6.38 13.76 -5.18
CA GLU A 96 -7.62 14.49 -4.89
C GLU A 96 -8.81 13.54 -4.76
N TRP A 97 -8.96 12.61 -5.69
CA TRP A 97 -10.04 11.62 -5.69
C TRP A 97 -9.97 10.64 -4.50
N LEU A 98 -8.77 10.22 -4.12
CA LEU A 98 -8.56 9.37 -2.94
C LEU A 98 -8.88 10.14 -1.64
N ALA A 99 -8.61 11.44 -1.62
CA ALA A 99 -8.90 12.33 -0.50
C ALA A 99 -10.33 12.92 -0.54
N ARG A 100 -11.23 12.43 -1.40
CA ARG A 100 -12.57 13.02 -1.62
C ARG A 100 -13.43 13.19 -0.36
N TYR A 101 -13.21 12.35 0.66
CA TYR A 101 -13.93 12.42 1.94
C TYR A 101 -13.23 13.28 3.01
N THR A 102 -12.02 13.78 2.73
CA THR A 102 -11.22 14.63 3.63
C THR A 102 -10.84 15.93 2.92
N PRO A 103 -11.72 16.95 2.91
CA PRO A 103 -11.55 18.14 2.07
C PRO A 103 -10.26 18.91 2.38
N ALA A 104 -9.81 18.91 3.65
CA ALA A 104 -8.56 19.55 4.07
C ALA A 104 -7.33 18.93 3.39
N ARG A 105 -7.34 17.62 3.13
CA ARG A 105 -6.24 16.92 2.43
C ARG A 105 -6.34 17.08 0.91
N ALA A 106 -7.57 17.06 0.37
CA ALA A 106 -7.82 17.20 -1.07
C ALA A 106 -7.41 18.58 -1.62
N HIS A 107 -7.54 19.65 -0.82
CA HIS A 107 -7.28 21.01 -1.29
C HIS A 107 -5.87 21.23 -1.88
N LYS A 108 -4.83 20.63 -1.29
CA LYS A 108 -3.46 20.76 -1.80
C LYS A 108 -3.28 20.06 -3.14
N ALA A 109 -3.87 18.88 -3.30
CA ALA A 109 -3.83 18.13 -4.55
C ALA A 109 -4.59 18.87 -5.66
N ARG A 110 -5.76 19.43 -5.33
CA ARG A 110 -6.56 20.28 -6.23
C ARG A 110 -5.80 21.52 -6.69
N ALA A 111 -5.21 22.27 -5.76
CA ALA A 111 -4.41 23.45 -6.08
C ALA A 111 -3.19 23.08 -6.95
N GLY A 112 -2.49 21.99 -6.61
CA GLY A 112 -1.41 21.45 -7.42
C GLY A 112 -1.87 21.09 -8.84
N GLY A 113 -3.05 20.47 -8.97
CA GLY A 113 -3.64 20.12 -10.26
C GLY A 113 -3.87 21.34 -11.15
N TYR A 114 -4.41 22.43 -10.58
CA TYR A 114 -4.57 23.68 -11.32
C TYR A 114 -3.24 24.32 -11.73
N VAL A 115 -2.23 24.27 -10.85
CA VAL A 115 -0.89 24.77 -11.19
C VAL A 115 -0.27 23.95 -12.32
N ALA A 116 -0.33 22.62 -12.23
CA ALA A 116 0.17 21.72 -13.28
C ALA A 116 -0.56 21.97 -14.62
N LEU A 117 -1.87 22.19 -14.58
CA LEU A 117 -2.66 22.54 -15.75
C LEU A 117 -2.20 23.87 -16.38
N ALA A 118 -2.01 24.91 -15.57
CA ALA A 118 -1.56 26.21 -16.05
C ALA A 118 -0.17 26.13 -16.70
N VAL A 119 0.74 25.35 -16.11
CA VAL A 119 2.08 25.11 -16.68
C VAL A 119 1.99 24.38 -18.01
N ALA A 120 1.16 23.33 -18.11
CA ALA A 120 0.98 22.60 -19.37
C ALA A 120 0.36 23.48 -20.47
N MET A 121 -0.66 24.28 -20.13
CA MET A 121 -1.26 25.25 -21.06
C MET A 121 -0.23 26.30 -21.52
N GLY A 122 0.60 26.81 -20.60
CA GLY A 122 1.66 27.75 -20.92
C GLY A 122 2.71 27.16 -21.86
N ALA A 123 3.08 25.90 -21.68
CA ALA A 123 4.03 25.21 -22.55
C ALA A 123 3.47 25.01 -23.97
N VAL A 124 2.21 24.58 -24.10
CA VAL A 124 1.54 24.44 -25.41
C VAL A 124 1.41 25.79 -26.12
N GLY A 125 1.01 26.85 -25.40
CA GLY A 125 0.94 28.21 -25.95
C GLY A 125 2.30 28.72 -26.43
N THR A 126 3.35 28.48 -25.63
CA THR A 126 4.74 28.85 -25.97
C THR A 126 5.23 28.08 -27.20
N HIS A 127 4.90 26.79 -27.31
CA HIS A 127 5.24 25.99 -28.49
C HIS A 127 4.62 26.59 -29.77
N GLY A 128 3.32 26.91 -29.76
CA GLY A 128 2.68 27.52 -30.93
C GLY A 128 3.25 28.88 -31.29
N TRP A 129 3.56 29.71 -30.29
CA TRP A 129 4.22 31.01 -30.51
C TRP A 129 5.56 30.84 -31.24
N ILE A 130 6.38 29.90 -30.79
CA ILE A 130 7.71 29.66 -31.37
C ILE A 130 7.62 28.94 -32.73
N ALA A 131 6.58 28.14 -32.95
CA ALA A 131 6.29 27.51 -34.25
C ALA A 131 5.82 28.52 -35.32
N GLY A 132 5.60 29.78 -34.94
CA GLY A 132 5.12 30.82 -35.85
C GLY A 132 3.60 30.85 -36.02
N ASP A 133 2.87 30.02 -35.27
CA ASP A 133 1.41 29.97 -35.28
C ASP A 133 0.84 30.16 -33.86
N PRO A 134 0.78 31.41 -33.37
CA PRO A 134 0.30 31.71 -32.03
C PRO A 134 -1.19 31.37 -31.86
N ALA A 135 -1.98 31.41 -32.95
CA ALA A 135 -3.39 31.07 -32.90
C ALA A 135 -3.58 29.58 -32.59
N ILE A 136 -2.84 28.69 -33.27
CA ILE A 136 -2.85 27.25 -32.98
C ILE A 136 -2.37 26.98 -31.54
N GLY A 137 -1.33 27.67 -31.07
CA GLY A 137 -0.84 27.54 -29.69
C GLY A 137 -1.90 27.87 -28.64
N ILE A 138 -2.61 28.99 -28.81
CA ILE A 138 -3.68 29.41 -27.90
C ILE A 138 -4.85 28.42 -27.93
N ILE A 139 -5.28 28.01 -29.13
CA ILE A 139 -6.38 27.04 -29.27
C ILE A 139 -5.99 25.71 -28.59
N GLY A 140 -4.78 25.21 -28.83
CA GLY A 140 -4.28 24.00 -28.19
C GLY A 140 -4.27 24.10 -26.65
N ALA A 141 -3.82 25.23 -26.11
CA ALA A 141 -3.84 25.49 -24.67
C ALA A 141 -5.28 25.49 -24.11
N VAL A 142 -6.23 26.17 -24.78
CA VAL A 142 -7.63 26.22 -24.36
C VAL A 142 -8.28 24.84 -24.41
N VAL A 143 -8.05 24.06 -25.48
CA VAL A 143 -8.59 22.69 -25.59
C VAL A 143 -8.05 21.81 -24.45
N SER A 144 -6.77 21.94 -24.10
CA SER A 144 -6.17 21.24 -22.94
C SER A 144 -6.84 21.63 -21.62
N GLY A 145 -7.07 22.93 -21.42
CA GLY A 145 -7.79 23.47 -20.28
C GLY A 145 -9.21 22.93 -20.15
N LEU A 146 -9.97 22.91 -21.25
CA LEU A 146 -11.34 22.41 -21.29
C LEU A 146 -11.40 20.90 -21.03
N ALA A 147 -10.53 20.10 -21.62
CA ALA A 147 -10.51 18.65 -21.42
C ALA A 147 -10.23 18.28 -19.96
N LYS A 148 -9.13 18.81 -19.41
CA LYS A 148 -8.70 18.53 -18.03
C LYS A 148 -9.64 19.16 -16.99
N GLY A 149 -10.19 20.34 -17.30
CA GLY A 149 -11.22 20.99 -16.48
C GLY A 149 -12.52 20.18 -16.43
N THR A 150 -12.99 19.68 -17.57
CA THR A 150 -14.20 18.83 -17.64
C THR A 150 -14.02 17.54 -16.85
N TRP A 151 -12.82 16.93 -16.91
CA TRP A 151 -12.49 15.77 -16.07
C TRP A 151 -12.57 16.10 -14.57
N THR A 152 -12.04 17.25 -14.17
CA THR A 152 -12.08 17.70 -12.77
C THR A 152 -13.52 17.87 -12.28
N ILE A 153 -14.38 18.47 -13.11
CA ILE A 153 -15.82 18.64 -12.82
C ILE A 153 -16.53 17.29 -12.73
N LEU A 154 -16.22 16.37 -13.66
CA LEU A 154 -16.79 15.02 -13.66
C LEU A 154 -16.43 14.26 -12.39
N LEU A 155 -15.18 14.35 -11.93
CA LEU A 155 -14.77 13.77 -10.65
C LEU A 155 -15.55 14.38 -9.50
N ASP A 156 -15.64 15.71 -9.41
CA ASP A 156 -16.40 16.38 -8.34
C ASP A 156 -17.89 15.97 -8.35
N TYR A 157 -18.50 15.82 -9.53
CA TYR A 157 -19.87 15.33 -9.68
C TYR A 157 -20.05 13.88 -9.21
N GLN A 158 -19.08 13.00 -9.46
CA GLN A 158 -19.11 11.61 -9.01
C GLN A 158 -18.78 11.46 -7.53
N ALA A 159 -18.17 12.47 -6.90
CA ALA A 159 -17.94 12.47 -5.47
C ALA A 159 -19.28 12.69 -4.75
N THR A 160 -19.78 11.67 -4.06
CA THR A 160 -20.98 11.82 -3.24
C THR A 160 -20.72 12.84 -2.12
N PRO A 161 -21.47 13.95 -2.04
CA PRO A 161 -21.29 14.92 -0.99
C PRO A 161 -21.74 14.30 0.34
N LEU A 162 -20.81 14.23 1.29
CA LEU A 162 -21.13 13.89 2.68
C LEU A 162 -21.60 15.17 3.41
N ASP A 163 -22.53 15.03 4.34
CA ASP A 163 -22.82 16.13 5.26
C ASP A 163 -21.58 16.43 6.12
N ALA A 164 -21.45 17.67 6.55
CA ALA A 164 -20.27 18.14 7.27
C ALA A 164 -19.99 17.33 8.55
N ARG A 165 -21.04 16.80 9.21
CA ARG A 165 -20.89 16.03 10.44
C ARG A 165 -20.36 14.63 10.16
N THR A 166 -20.87 13.94 9.13
CA THR A 166 -20.34 12.64 8.72
C THR A 166 -18.92 12.74 8.16
N ALA A 167 -18.61 13.79 7.39
CA ALA A 167 -17.25 14.04 6.92
C ALA A 167 -16.27 14.22 8.08
N ALA A 168 -16.63 15.02 9.10
CA ALA A 168 -15.82 15.20 10.30
C ALA A 168 -15.65 13.90 11.11
N PHE A 169 -16.71 13.09 11.21
CA PHE A 169 -16.66 11.79 11.88
C PHE A 169 -15.66 10.83 11.20
N LEU A 170 -15.74 10.68 9.87
CA LEU A 170 -14.81 9.84 9.12
C LEU A 170 -13.38 10.37 9.17
N GLU A 171 -13.19 11.69 9.13
CA GLU A 171 -11.88 12.29 9.28
C GLU A 171 -11.28 11.98 10.66
N GLN A 172 -12.11 11.99 11.72
CA GLN A 172 -11.69 11.58 13.04
C GLN A 172 -11.30 10.10 13.09
N GLU A 173 -12.13 9.18 12.59
CA GLU A 173 -11.79 7.74 12.53
C GLU A 173 -10.49 7.47 11.76
N LEU A 174 -10.31 8.11 10.59
CA LEU A 174 -9.08 8.00 9.81
C LEU A 174 -7.87 8.58 10.55
N SER A 175 -8.06 9.64 11.33
CA SER A 175 -6.99 10.24 12.13
C SER A 175 -6.58 9.34 13.29
N GLU A 176 -7.54 8.67 13.94
CA GLU A 176 -7.31 7.73 15.03
C GLU A 176 -6.57 6.48 14.53
N ALA A 177 -7.04 5.88 13.44
CA ALA A 177 -6.36 4.76 12.78
C ALA A 177 -4.94 5.15 12.31
N GLY A 178 -4.79 6.36 11.75
CA GLY A 178 -3.49 6.90 11.36
C GLY A 178 -2.55 7.10 12.56
N ALA A 179 -3.07 7.58 13.68
CA ALA A 179 -2.32 7.73 14.92
C ALA A 179 -1.85 6.37 15.45
N GLU A 180 -2.71 5.35 15.46
CA GLU A 180 -2.36 3.99 15.86
C GLU A 180 -1.24 3.40 15.00
N LEU A 181 -1.35 3.51 13.67
CA LEU A 181 -0.30 3.05 12.76
C LEU A 181 1.02 3.82 12.97
N SER A 182 0.95 5.14 13.21
CA SER A 182 2.12 5.98 13.42
C SER A 182 2.87 5.68 14.73
N ARG A 183 2.19 5.13 15.74
CA ARG A 183 2.81 4.74 17.02
C ARG A 183 3.88 3.67 16.82
N ILE A 184 3.72 2.76 15.85
CA ILE A 184 4.64 1.64 15.63
C ILE A 184 6.07 2.11 15.27
N PRO A 185 6.30 2.89 14.20
CA PRO A 185 7.65 3.35 13.87
C PRO A 185 8.22 4.29 14.94
N VAL A 186 7.39 5.10 15.60
CA VAL A 186 7.83 5.98 16.69
C VAL A 186 8.29 5.16 17.90
N ALA A 187 7.51 4.18 18.33
CA ALA A 187 7.89 3.26 19.41
C ALA A 187 9.21 2.53 19.07
N ARG A 188 9.40 2.10 17.82
CA ARG A 188 10.68 1.52 17.36
C ARG A 188 11.85 2.50 17.47
N ARG A 189 11.67 3.79 17.15
CA ARG A 189 12.73 4.80 17.33
C ARG A 189 13.03 5.06 18.80
N VAL A 190 11.99 5.20 19.64
CA VAL A 190 12.13 5.43 21.07
C VAL A 190 12.83 4.25 21.76
N ASN A 191 12.46 3.01 21.43
CA ASN A 191 13.08 1.82 22.02
C ASN A 191 14.57 1.71 21.62
N ARG A 192 14.91 2.03 20.37
CA ARG A 192 16.32 2.10 19.94
C ARG A 192 17.11 3.16 20.70
N ALA A 193 16.55 4.36 20.85
CA ALA A 193 17.19 5.43 21.62
C ALA A 193 17.36 5.04 23.11
N ARG A 194 16.36 4.40 23.71
CA ARG A 194 16.43 3.88 25.09
C ARG A 194 17.51 2.82 25.27
N ALA A 195 17.61 1.87 24.33
CA ALA A 195 18.65 0.84 24.37
C ALA A 195 20.06 1.43 24.30
N LEU A 196 20.27 2.48 23.48
CA LEU A 196 21.54 3.22 23.44
C LEU A 196 21.84 3.91 24.77
N MET A 197 20.88 4.66 25.32
CA MET A 197 21.05 5.31 26.63
C MET A 197 21.34 4.33 27.76
N GLU A 198 20.71 3.15 27.73
CA GLU A 198 20.96 2.12 28.74
C GLU A 198 22.33 1.47 28.55
N GLY A 199 22.77 1.28 27.31
CA GLY A 199 24.15 0.87 27.00
C GLY A 199 25.19 1.87 27.52
N GLU A 200 24.98 3.17 27.27
CA GLU A 200 25.83 4.24 27.80
C GLU A 200 25.84 4.26 29.33
N ARG A 201 24.67 4.15 29.97
CA ARG A 201 24.59 4.08 31.45
C ARG A 201 25.34 2.89 32.01
N ARG A 202 25.25 1.70 31.39
CA ARG A 202 26.02 0.53 31.81
C ARG A 202 27.51 0.71 31.59
N ALA A 203 27.92 1.33 30.48
CA ALA A 203 29.33 1.62 30.21
C ALA A 203 29.91 2.59 31.27
N LEU A 204 29.19 3.67 31.58
CA LEU A 204 29.58 4.61 32.63
C LEU A 204 29.59 3.96 34.02
N ALA A 205 28.62 3.08 34.33
CA ALA A 205 28.57 2.36 35.60
C ALA A 205 29.74 1.35 35.74
N ALA A 206 30.11 0.66 34.66
CA ALA A 206 31.25 -0.26 34.63
C ALA A 206 32.59 0.49 34.77
N ASP A 207 32.70 1.69 34.19
CA ASP A 207 33.89 2.55 34.31
C ASP A 207 34.02 3.11 35.74
N SER A 208 32.90 3.40 36.43
CA SER A 208 32.88 3.79 37.84
C SER A 208 33.09 2.63 38.84
N GLY A 209 33.15 1.38 38.37
CA GLY A 209 33.23 0.18 39.19
C GLY A 209 34.62 -0.48 39.27
N SER A 210 35.67 0.10 38.67
CA SER A 210 37.00 -0.54 38.61
C SER A 210 38.16 0.28 39.20
N ALA A 211 37.87 1.24 40.08
CA ALA A 211 38.89 1.95 40.86
C ALA A 211 38.70 1.73 42.37
N ASP A 212 38.98 0.51 42.84
CA ASP A 212 39.46 0.31 44.21
C ASP A 212 40.95 -0.07 44.12
N PRO A 213 41.89 0.88 44.27
CA PRO A 213 43.32 0.61 44.19
C PRO A 213 43.92 0.17 45.53
N ASP A 214 43.13 -0.25 46.53
CA ASP A 214 43.65 -0.74 47.81
C ASP A 214 42.70 -1.74 48.48
N ARG A 215 42.80 -3.04 48.14
CA ARG A 215 42.36 -4.08 49.05
C ARG A 215 43.30 -5.29 49.06
N PRO A 216 44.00 -5.55 50.17
CA PRO A 216 44.82 -6.75 50.35
C PRO A 216 43.95 -7.94 50.79
N ASP A 217 44.36 -9.12 50.30
CA ASP A 217 44.04 -10.51 50.68
C ASP A 217 42.92 -10.76 51.71
N ASP A 218 41.88 -11.50 51.30
CA ASP A 218 41.17 -12.49 52.12
C ASP A 218 40.48 -13.54 51.22
N GLU A 219 40.40 -14.74 51.77
CA GLU A 219 40.23 -16.06 51.16
C GLU A 219 38.85 -16.40 50.53
N GLU A 220 38.91 -17.35 49.58
CA GLU A 220 37.93 -18.40 49.20
C GLU A 220 36.48 -18.03 48.79
N ASP A 221 36.19 -18.18 47.50
CA ASP A 221 35.07 -19.03 47.05
C ASP A 221 35.34 -19.53 45.61
N ASP A 222 35.40 -20.86 45.48
CA ASP A 222 35.74 -21.62 44.27
C ASP A 222 34.63 -21.47 43.20
N PRO A 223 34.91 -20.99 41.97
CA PRO A 223 33.88 -20.91 40.94
C PRO A 223 33.56 -22.32 40.39
N ASP A 224 32.30 -22.73 40.55
CA ASP A 224 31.70 -23.94 39.98
C ASP A 224 32.19 -24.20 38.53
N PRO A 225 32.82 -25.36 38.24
CA PRO A 225 33.37 -25.68 36.93
C PRO A 225 32.32 -25.84 35.82
N ASN A 226 31.02 -25.65 36.10
CA ASN A 226 29.93 -25.84 35.14
C ASN A 226 29.41 -24.57 34.45
N VAL A 227 30.01 -23.39 34.68
CA VAL A 227 29.58 -22.17 33.96
C VAL A 227 30.32 -22.04 32.63
N VAL A 228 29.69 -22.53 31.55
CA VAL A 228 30.19 -22.37 30.17
C VAL A 228 29.94 -20.93 29.70
N PRO A 229 30.94 -20.21 29.19
CA PRO A 229 30.75 -18.87 28.64
C PRO A 229 29.81 -18.89 27.43
N ILE A 230 28.80 -18.02 27.42
CA ILE A 230 27.92 -17.81 26.27
C ILE A 230 28.76 -17.18 25.15
N ASN A 231 28.99 -17.92 24.07
CA ASN A 231 29.71 -17.45 22.89
C ASN A 231 28.72 -16.82 21.89
N PRO A 232 28.63 -15.48 21.76
CA PRO A 232 27.58 -14.80 20.99
C PRO A 232 27.76 -14.90 19.46
N GLY A 233 28.81 -15.57 18.97
CA GLY A 233 29.11 -15.70 17.53
C GLY A 233 28.56 -16.97 16.86
N VAL A 234 28.06 -17.95 17.62
CA VAL A 234 27.56 -19.22 17.05
C VAL A 234 26.03 -19.22 17.12
N PRO A 235 25.31 -19.26 15.99
CA PRO A 235 23.86 -19.31 16.01
C PRO A 235 23.40 -20.54 16.78
N THR A 236 22.42 -20.38 17.66
CA THR A 236 21.90 -21.52 18.42
C THR A 236 21.21 -22.50 17.47
N LEU A 237 21.11 -23.77 17.88
CA LEU A 237 20.42 -24.81 17.12
C LEU A 237 19.01 -24.37 16.69
N LYS A 238 18.28 -23.72 17.59
CA LYS A 238 16.93 -23.21 17.36
C LYS A 238 16.91 -22.09 16.32
N ASP A 239 17.89 -21.18 16.38
CA ASP A 239 18.01 -20.08 15.43
C ASP A 239 18.34 -20.59 14.03
N ALA A 240 19.28 -21.52 13.92
CA ALA A 240 19.63 -22.14 12.66
C ALA A 240 18.45 -22.90 12.02
N VAL A 241 17.62 -23.61 12.81
CA VAL A 241 16.41 -24.27 12.30
C VAL A 241 15.38 -23.25 11.80
N ARG A 242 15.17 -22.15 12.54
CA ARG A 242 14.25 -21.09 12.14
C ARG A 242 14.71 -20.37 10.87
N THR A 243 16.00 -20.07 10.74
CA THR A 243 16.56 -19.48 9.52
C THR A 243 16.40 -20.40 8.31
N ALA A 244 16.56 -21.72 8.49
CA ALA A 244 16.30 -22.69 7.42
C ALA A 244 14.82 -22.69 6.99
N TRP A 245 13.90 -22.62 7.96
CA TRP A 245 12.46 -22.55 7.72
C TRP A 245 12.06 -21.29 6.95
N ASP A 246 12.55 -20.12 7.38
CA ASP A 246 12.28 -18.83 6.74
C ASP A 246 12.87 -18.77 5.32
N SER A 247 13.93 -19.56 5.06
CA SER A 247 14.53 -19.71 3.73
C SER A 247 13.82 -20.76 2.85
N GLY A 248 12.70 -21.33 3.31
CA GLY A 248 11.90 -22.31 2.56
C GLY A 248 12.40 -23.76 2.65
N ILE A 249 13.41 -24.05 3.47
CA ILE A 249 13.92 -25.42 3.66
C ILE A 249 13.11 -26.09 4.77
N GLN A 250 12.17 -26.95 4.39
CA GLN A 250 11.25 -27.62 5.34
C GLN A 250 11.47 -29.13 5.48
N ASP A 251 12.32 -29.70 4.63
CA ASP A 251 12.70 -31.11 4.67
C ASP A 251 13.69 -31.39 5.82
N ARG A 252 13.41 -32.43 6.61
CA ARG A 252 14.13 -32.72 7.87
C ARG A 252 15.63 -32.90 7.64
N ASP A 253 15.99 -33.68 6.63
CA ASP A 253 17.39 -34.06 6.38
C ASP A 253 18.17 -32.88 5.75
N SER A 254 17.48 -32.02 5.00
CA SER A 254 18.03 -30.78 4.47
C SER A 254 18.26 -29.73 5.56
N VAL A 255 17.35 -29.60 6.53
CA VAL A 255 17.54 -28.73 7.70
C VAL A 255 18.67 -29.25 8.59
N ALA A 256 18.76 -30.55 8.84
CA ALA A 256 19.84 -31.13 9.65
C ALA A 256 21.23 -30.84 9.06
N ARG A 257 21.38 -30.92 7.73
CA ARG A 257 22.62 -30.55 7.02
C ARG A 257 22.95 -29.06 7.14
N TYR A 258 21.96 -28.20 6.95
CA TYR A 258 22.13 -26.76 7.09
C TYR A 258 22.57 -26.37 8.50
N VAL A 259 21.88 -26.91 9.51
CA VAL A 259 22.16 -26.64 10.92
C VAL A 259 23.52 -27.19 11.33
N GLY A 260 23.91 -28.37 10.84
CA GLY A 260 25.25 -28.91 11.06
C GLY A 260 26.36 -28.01 10.51
N LYS A 261 26.13 -27.39 9.33
CA LYS A 261 27.06 -26.43 8.74
C LYS A 261 27.10 -25.10 9.50
N ALA A 262 25.95 -24.62 10.00
CA ALA A 262 25.83 -23.33 10.68
C ALA A 262 26.34 -23.37 12.14
N THR A 263 26.14 -24.48 12.83
CA THR A 263 26.49 -24.64 14.26
C THR A 263 27.79 -25.40 14.49
N GLY A 264 28.39 -25.94 13.42
CA GLY A 264 29.60 -26.77 13.48
C GLY A 264 29.40 -28.17 14.07
N LYS A 265 28.18 -28.52 14.51
CA LYS A 265 27.83 -29.81 15.11
C LYS A 265 26.58 -30.39 14.44
N ALA A 266 26.67 -31.63 13.98
CA ALA A 266 25.53 -32.33 13.40
C ALA A 266 24.46 -32.59 14.48
N PRO A 267 23.24 -32.02 14.35
CA PRO A 267 22.18 -32.24 15.32
C PRO A 267 21.50 -33.60 15.13
N SER A 268 20.92 -34.13 16.22
CA SER A 268 20.06 -35.31 16.13
C SER A 268 18.84 -35.03 15.25
N PRO A 269 18.48 -35.93 14.31
CA PRO A 269 17.30 -35.78 13.43
C PRO A 269 16.00 -35.54 14.20
N GLU A 270 15.84 -36.16 15.37
CA GLU A 270 14.64 -36.00 16.22
C GLU A 270 14.55 -34.58 16.80
N THR A 271 15.69 -33.96 17.10
CA THR A 271 15.72 -32.59 17.64
C THR A 271 15.32 -31.58 16.58
N VAL A 272 15.78 -31.77 15.33
CA VAL A 272 15.37 -30.94 14.19
C VAL A 272 13.87 -31.08 13.94
N GLU A 273 13.35 -32.31 13.94
CA GLU A 273 11.92 -32.56 13.74
C GLU A 273 11.04 -31.92 14.82
N ARG A 274 11.48 -31.95 16.08
CA ARG A 274 10.79 -31.27 17.18
C ARG A 274 10.63 -29.77 16.94
N TYR A 275 11.67 -29.09 16.46
CA TYR A 275 11.61 -27.66 16.18
C TYR A 275 10.80 -27.34 14.92
N LEU A 276 10.91 -28.15 13.87
CA LEU A 276 10.06 -28.01 12.67
C LEU A 276 8.58 -28.18 13.01
N ARG A 277 8.23 -29.12 13.90
CA ARG A 277 6.85 -29.30 14.38
C ARG A 277 6.35 -28.07 15.14
N ALA A 278 7.18 -27.49 16.00
CA ALA A 278 6.82 -26.27 16.72
C ALA A 278 6.59 -25.07 15.78
N LEU A 279 7.38 -24.94 14.71
CA LEU A 279 7.21 -23.88 13.69
C LEU A 279 5.95 -24.08 12.85
N ARG A 280 5.56 -25.32 12.54
CA ARG A 280 4.30 -25.63 11.84
C ARG A 280 3.05 -25.29 12.63
N VAL A 281 3.09 -25.40 13.96
CA VAL A 281 1.93 -25.11 14.83
C VAL A 281 1.75 -23.60 15.03
N GLY A 282 2.81 -22.81 14.85
CA GLY A 282 2.79 -21.36 15.00
C GLY A 282 2.66 -20.55 13.70
N ALA A 283 2.56 -21.22 12.53
CA ALA A 283 2.39 -20.62 11.21
C ALA A 283 0.93 -20.78 10.73
#